data_AF-A0A934LTF6-F1
#
_entry.id   AF-A0A934LTF6-F1
#
_cell.length_a   1.000
_cell.length_b   1.000
_cell.length_c   1.000
_cell.angle_alpha   90.00
_cell.angle_beta   90.00
_cell.angle_gamma   90.00
#
_symmetry.space_group_name_H-M   'P 1'
#
loop_
_entity.id
_entity.type
_entity.pdbx_description
1 polymer ?
#
loop_
_entity_poly.entity_id
_entity_poly.type
_entity_poly.pdbx_seq_one_letter_code
_entity_poly.pdbx_strand_id
1 'polypeptide(L)'
;TEGGGPGFTAERGLESFYYNWRYVALVALGPAALLAAIAGQILTLRRWRDQWQTAWLGLALILYMLVYTALALPGKRLQANLLLPLLLPIALLAGSAFAAWWDRWRQHSWRMITLFLLIGWPGVIGLWFTTQISTTDNRLRAQAWIYEHIPRGTAIHMLEPYNVPLDPLDYQTEYTYAGEVSAEKVSQSNAQIIVYSDSYPYTVLRDTALSSQEVRAKEIAIKNVLATEWIELKRFKRLPWPAEKIAPDDVSYWHQMEIVIYCNPADCPVDLSQ
;
A
#
# COMPACT_ATOMS: atom_id res chain seq x y z
N THR A 1 -18.33 -18.76 8.02
CA THR A 1 -17.19 -18.66 7.10
C THR A 1 -17.15 -17.26 6.52
N GLU A 2 -16.78 -16.29 7.35
CA GLU A 2 -16.62 -14.89 6.96
C GLU A 2 -15.19 -14.46 7.32
N GLY A 3 -14.21 -15.22 6.80
CA GLY A 3 -12.80 -14.90 6.94
C GLY A 3 -12.38 -14.02 5.79
N GLY A 4 -12.41 -12.71 5.99
CA GLY A 4 -12.04 -11.72 4.99
C GLY A 4 -12.50 -10.34 5.41
N GLY A 5 -11.88 -9.79 6.47
CA GLY A 5 -12.08 -8.39 6.84
C GLY A 5 -11.79 -7.45 5.65
N PRO A 6 -12.32 -6.22 5.66
CA PRO A 6 -12.37 -5.32 4.50
C PRO A 6 -11.01 -4.79 3.99
N GLY A 7 -9.89 -5.37 4.43
CA GLY A 7 -8.53 -4.88 4.21
C GLY A 7 -8.09 -4.69 2.75
N PHE A 8 -8.84 -5.19 1.77
CA PHE A 8 -8.60 -4.92 0.34
C PHE A 8 -9.87 -4.81 -0.51
N THR A 9 -11.04 -4.76 0.13
CA THR A 9 -12.30 -4.72 -0.60
C THR A 9 -12.80 -3.28 -0.65
N ALA A 10 -12.48 -2.57 -1.72
CA ALA A 10 -13.37 -1.49 -2.14
C ALA A 10 -14.71 -2.12 -2.55
N GLU A 11 -15.80 -1.41 -2.23
CA GLU A 11 -17.07 -1.68 -2.89
C GLU A 11 -16.88 -1.52 -4.42
N ARG A 12 -17.56 -2.35 -5.23
CA ARG A 12 -17.47 -2.21 -6.69
C ARG A 12 -17.94 -0.81 -7.08
N GLY A 13 -17.22 -0.13 -7.97
CA GLY A 13 -17.71 1.14 -8.50
C GLY A 13 -16.64 2.09 -9.01
N LEU A 14 -17.07 3.34 -9.19
CA LEU A 14 -16.25 4.43 -9.73
C LEU A 14 -15.04 4.76 -8.84
N GLU A 15 -15.12 4.49 -7.54
CA GLU A 15 -14.03 4.73 -6.60
C GLU A 15 -12.84 3.79 -6.84
N SER A 16 -13.09 2.50 -7.05
CA SER A 16 -12.06 1.52 -7.43
C SER A 16 -11.43 1.85 -8.78
N PHE A 17 -12.23 2.35 -9.72
CA PHE A 17 -11.73 2.86 -11.00
C PHE A 17 -10.78 4.06 -10.81
N TYR A 18 -11.20 5.05 -10.00
CA TYR A 18 -10.42 6.26 -9.73
C TYR A 18 -9.10 5.93 -9.02
N TYR A 19 -9.13 4.99 -8.08
CA TYR A 19 -7.95 4.45 -7.42
C TYR A 19 -6.90 3.96 -8.42
N ASN A 20 -7.28 3.02 -9.28
CA ASN A 20 -6.35 2.35 -10.17
C ASN A 20 -5.67 3.34 -11.12
N TRP A 21 -6.44 4.28 -11.69
CA TRP A 21 -5.89 5.31 -12.58
C TRP A 21 -5.01 6.32 -11.86
N ARG A 22 -5.38 6.74 -10.64
CA ARG A 22 -4.53 7.62 -9.82
C ARG A 22 -3.22 6.93 -9.44
N TYR A 23 -3.26 5.63 -9.14
CA TYR A 23 -2.06 4.84 -8.84
C TYR A 23 -1.15 4.69 -10.07
N VAL A 24 -1.72 4.43 -11.25
CA VAL A 24 -0.95 4.42 -12.52
C VAL A 24 -0.26 5.76 -12.74
N ALA A 25 -0.99 6.86 -12.56
CA ALA A 25 -0.51 8.21 -12.81
C ALA A 25 0.58 8.66 -11.84
N LEU A 26 0.45 8.33 -10.56
CA LEU A 26 1.32 8.86 -9.53
C LEU A 26 2.42 7.88 -9.11
N VAL A 27 2.20 6.57 -9.22
CA VAL A 27 3.11 5.57 -8.65
C VAL A 27 3.73 4.71 -9.74
N ALA A 28 2.94 4.10 -10.61
CA ALA A 28 3.47 3.11 -11.56
C ALA A 28 4.27 3.73 -12.72
N LEU A 29 3.71 4.74 -13.39
CA LEU A 29 4.28 5.29 -14.63
C LEU A 29 4.71 6.76 -14.48
N GLY A 30 3.99 7.53 -13.66
CA GLY A 30 4.21 8.96 -13.54
C GLY A 30 3.42 9.78 -14.57
N PRO A 31 3.19 11.07 -14.28
CA PRO A 31 2.36 11.94 -15.11
C PRO A 31 2.97 12.17 -16.51
N ALA A 32 4.30 12.21 -16.61
CA ALA A 32 4.99 12.41 -17.88
C ALA A 32 4.73 11.27 -18.88
N ALA A 33 4.72 10.03 -18.41
CA ALA A 33 4.45 8.85 -19.25
C ALA A 33 3.00 8.84 -19.75
N LEU A 34 2.03 9.22 -18.91
CA LEU A 34 0.63 9.36 -19.34
C LEU A 34 0.44 10.47 -20.38
N LEU A 35 1.07 11.63 -20.17
CA LEU A 35 1.01 12.72 -21.16
C LEU A 35 1.67 12.31 -22.48
N ALA A 36 2.78 11.59 -22.45
CA ALA A 36 3.41 11.03 -23.63
C ALA A 36 2.49 10.03 -24.34
N ALA A 37 1.79 9.16 -23.61
CA ALA A 37 0.84 8.22 -24.19
C ALA A 37 -0.33 8.94 -24.87
N ILE A 38 -0.89 9.99 -24.24
CA ILE A 38 -1.95 10.82 -24.85
C ILE A 38 -1.44 11.49 -26.13
N ALA A 39 -0.24 12.09 -26.08
CA ALA A 39 0.35 12.74 -27.25
C ALA A 39 0.58 11.73 -28.40
N GLY A 40 1.10 10.55 -28.08
CA GLY A 40 1.36 9.48 -29.04
C GLY A 40 0.08 8.97 -29.68
N GLN A 41 -0.97 8.84 -28.89
CA GLN A 41 -2.30 8.50 -29.38
C GLN A 41 -2.84 9.54 -30.37
N ILE A 42 -2.77 10.83 -30.03
CA ILE A 42 -3.21 11.92 -30.92
C ILE A 42 -2.41 11.90 -32.23
N LEU A 43 -1.09 11.73 -32.15
CA LEU A 43 -0.22 11.68 -33.33
C LEU A 43 -0.52 10.48 -34.23
N THR A 44 -0.76 9.32 -33.62
CA THR A 44 -1.09 8.07 -34.33
C THR A 44 -2.41 8.21 -35.07
N LEU A 45 -3.44 8.80 -34.44
CA LEU A 45 -4.73 9.05 -35.09
C LEU A 45 -4.65 10.12 -36.19
N ARG A 46 -3.83 11.17 -36.02
CA ARG A 46 -3.65 12.21 -37.05
C ARG A 46 -3.05 11.67 -38.35
N ARG A 47 -2.27 10.58 -38.27
CA ARG A 47 -1.66 9.91 -39.42
C ARG A 47 -2.58 8.91 -40.12
N TRP A 48 -3.87 8.87 -39.79
CA TRP A 48 -4.83 7.91 -40.37
C TRP A 48 -4.79 7.85 -41.91
N ARG A 49 -4.63 9.00 -42.58
CA ARG A 49 -4.60 9.09 -44.04
C ARG A 49 -3.33 8.50 -44.66
N ASP A 50 -2.19 8.65 -43.99
CA ASP A 50 -0.89 8.26 -44.54
C ASP A 50 -0.43 6.87 -44.04
N GLN A 51 -0.87 6.48 -42.84
CA GLN A 51 -0.45 5.27 -42.13
C GLN A 51 -1.65 4.63 -41.40
N TRP A 52 -2.66 4.21 -42.16
CA TRP A 52 -3.91 3.67 -41.64
C TRP A 52 -3.71 2.50 -40.66
N GLN A 53 -2.71 1.62 -40.89
CA GLN A 53 -2.38 0.49 -40.01
C GLN A 53 -1.97 0.94 -38.60
N THR A 54 -1.09 1.94 -38.51
CA THR A 54 -0.64 2.49 -37.22
C THR A 54 -1.82 3.11 -36.48
N ALA A 55 -2.69 3.82 -37.20
CA ALA A 55 -3.86 4.46 -36.62
C ALA A 55 -4.89 3.43 -36.09
N TRP A 56 -5.07 2.30 -36.78
CA TRP A 56 -5.85 1.16 -36.29
C TRP A 56 -5.26 0.53 -35.03
N LEU A 57 -3.94 0.34 -34.98
CA LEU A 57 -3.27 -0.17 -33.79
C LEU A 57 -3.52 0.76 -32.60
N GLY A 58 -3.37 2.08 -32.78
CA GLY A 58 -3.69 3.06 -31.73
C GLY A 58 -5.15 2.99 -31.28
N LEU A 59 -6.09 2.83 -32.19
CA LEU A 59 -7.52 2.65 -31.86
C LEU A 59 -7.76 1.36 -31.07
N ALA A 60 -7.13 0.26 -31.47
CA ALA A 60 -7.22 -1.03 -30.78
C ALA A 60 -6.65 -0.96 -29.36
N LEU A 61 -5.53 -0.24 -29.16
CA LEU A 61 -4.94 -0.03 -27.84
C LEU A 61 -5.85 0.82 -26.93
N ILE A 62 -6.46 1.91 -27.43
CA ILE A 62 -7.49 2.64 -26.67
C ILE A 62 -8.65 1.71 -26.30
N LEU A 63 -9.21 1.00 -27.29
CA LEU A 63 -10.39 0.19 -27.08
C LEU A 63 -10.11 -0.90 -26.05
N TYR A 64 -8.94 -1.54 -26.14
CA TYR A 64 -8.46 -2.48 -25.14
C TYR A 64 -8.39 -1.84 -23.75
N MET A 65 -7.74 -0.67 -23.62
CA MET A 65 -7.66 0.03 -22.34
C MET A 65 -9.05 0.35 -21.79
N LEU A 66 -9.97 0.87 -22.60
CA LEU A 66 -11.34 1.20 -22.19
C LEU A 66 -12.11 -0.05 -21.72
N VAL A 67 -12.07 -1.14 -22.49
CA VAL A 67 -12.76 -2.39 -22.15
C VAL A 67 -12.15 -3.01 -20.88
N TYR A 68 -10.82 -3.09 -20.81
CA TYR A 68 -10.13 -3.60 -19.62
C TYR A 68 -10.47 -2.75 -18.40
N THR A 69 -10.42 -1.44 -18.54
CA THR A 69 -10.78 -0.48 -17.50
C THR A 69 -12.22 -0.61 -17.04
N ALA A 70 -13.18 -0.88 -17.94
CA ALA A 70 -14.58 -1.04 -17.59
C ALA A 70 -14.89 -2.40 -16.94
N LEU A 71 -14.13 -3.45 -17.26
CA LEU A 71 -14.39 -4.81 -16.79
C LEU A 71 -13.56 -5.20 -15.56
N ALA A 72 -12.27 -4.82 -15.52
CA ALA A 72 -11.33 -5.28 -14.51
C ALA A 72 -11.19 -4.31 -13.33
N LEU A 73 -11.13 -3.00 -13.58
CA LEU A 73 -10.87 -2.01 -12.53
C LEU A 73 -12.05 -1.71 -11.57
N PRO A 74 -13.33 -1.95 -11.92
CA PRO A 74 -14.43 -1.87 -10.96
C PRO A 74 -14.52 -3.08 -10.02
N GLY A 75 -13.53 -3.98 -10.05
CA GLY A 75 -13.46 -5.17 -9.22
C GLY A 75 -13.46 -4.86 -7.71
N LYS A 76 -13.82 -5.87 -6.91
CA LYS A 76 -13.86 -5.78 -5.44
C LYS A 76 -12.47 -5.75 -4.78
N ARG A 77 -11.38 -5.62 -5.54
CA ARG A 77 -10.02 -5.74 -5.01
C ARG A 77 -9.17 -4.57 -5.49
N LEU A 78 -8.64 -3.80 -4.54
CA LEU A 78 -7.66 -2.76 -4.79
C LEU A 78 -6.27 -3.41 -4.89
N GLN A 79 -5.98 -4.03 -6.02
CA GLN A 79 -4.68 -4.67 -6.24
C GLN A 79 -3.97 -4.03 -7.43
N ALA A 80 -2.75 -3.57 -7.20
CA ALA A 80 -1.90 -2.96 -8.23
C ALA A 80 -1.52 -3.94 -9.36
N ASN A 81 -1.65 -5.26 -9.15
CA ASN A 81 -1.45 -6.27 -10.19
C ASN A 81 -2.46 -6.14 -11.36
N LEU A 82 -3.63 -5.54 -11.13
CA LEU A 82 -4.62 -5.22 -12.18
C LEU A 82 -4.13 -4.13 -13.13
N LEU A 83 -3.01 -3.46 -12.82
CA LEU A 83 -2.45 -2.42 -13.66
C LEU A 83 -1.50 -2.95 -14.72
N LEU A 84 -0.94 -4.16 -14.53
CA LEU A 84 0.04 -4.76 -15.44
C LEU A 84 -0.45 -4.79 -16.90
N PRO A 85 -1.72 -5.14 -17.19
CA PRO A 85 -2.20 -5.17 -18.57
C PRO A 85 -2.35 -3.78 -19.20
N LEU A 86 -2.44 -2.71 -18.38
CA LEU A 86 -2.48 -1.33 -18.86
C LEU A 86 -1.09 -0.75 -19.13
N LEU A 87 -0.02 -1.28 -18.52
CA LEU A 87 1.32 -0.74 -18.71
C LEU A 87 1.80 -0.87 -20.16
N LEU A 88 1.53 -2.01 -20.80
CA LEU A 88 1.95 -2.27 -22.18
C LEU A 88 1.32 -1.29 -23.20
N PRO A 89 -0.02 -1.12 -23.28
CA PRO A 89 -0.61 -0.17 -24.21
C PRO A 89 -0.17 1.27 -23.93
N ILE A 90 -0.03 1.67 -22.66
CA ILE A 90 0.46 3.00 -22.31
C ILE A 90 1.91 3.20 -22.78
N ALA A 91 2.78 2.21 -22.56
CA ALA A 91 4.18 2.26 -22.99
C ALA A 91 4.31 2.35 -24.52
N LEU A 92 3.52 1.56 -25.27
CA LEU A 92 3.52 1.59 -26.74
C LEU A 92 3.08 2.95 -27.27
N LEU A 93 2.03 3.53 -26.69
CA LEU A 93 1.57 4.86 -27.06
C LEU A 93 2.58 5.95 -26.70
N ALA A 94 3.18 5.90 -25.50
CA ALA A 94 4.24 6.84 -25.12
C ALA A 94 5.46 6.75 -26.05
N GLY A 95 5.84 5.52 -26.44
CA GLY A 95 6.90 5.26 -27.41
C GLY A 95 6.61 5.86 -28.78
N SER A 96 5.35 5.84 -29.24
CA SER A 96 4.96 6.46 -30.52
C SER A 96 5.14 7.99 -30.52
N ALA A 97 4.86 8.66 -29.40
CA ALA A 97 5.11 10.09 -29.24
C ALA A 97 6.60 10.41 -29.31
N PHE A 98 7.39 9.60 -28.58
CA PHE A 98 8.83 9.74 -28.53
C PHE A 98 9.46 9.54 -29.91
N ALA A 99 9.06 8.48 -30.63
CA ALA A 99 9.56 8.21 -31.98
C ALA A 99 9.21 9.34 -32.97
N ALA A 100 8.00 9.91 -32.88
CA ALA A 100 7.59 11.00 -33.76
C ALA A 100 8.34 12.31 -33.51
N TRP A 101 8.92 12.49 -32.32
CA TRP A 101 9.62 13.71 -31.92
C TRP A 101 11.13 13.53 -31.79
N TRP A 102 11.63 12.31 -31.87
CA TRP A 102 13.05 11.97 -31.69
C TRP A 102 13.98 12.79 -32.57
N ASP A 103 13.70 12.86 -33.88
CA ASP A 103 14.54 13.59 -34.83
C ASP A 103 14.54 15.11 -34.58
N ARG A 104 13.42 15.66 -34.11
CA ARG A 104 13.27 17.08 -33.77
C ARG A 104 13.98 17.41 -32.45
N TRP A 105 13.94 16.49 -31.49
CA TRP A 105 14.55 16.64 -30.16
C TRP A 105 16.03 16.36 -30.16
N ARG A 106 16.57 15.64 -31.17
CA ARG A 106 17.98 15.30 -31.25
C ARG A 106 18.91 16.52 -31.16
N GLN A 107 18.44 17.69 -31.60
CA GLN A 107 19.22 18.92 -31.62
C GLN A 107 19.07 19.78 -30.36
N HIS A 108 18.20 19.42 -29.42
CA HIS A 108 17.88 20.30 -28.29
C HIS A 108 18.15 19.63 -26.93
N SER A 109 18.61 20.43 -25.96
CA SER A 109 19.02 19.98 -24.62
C SER A 109 17.88 19.41 -23.77
N TRP A 110 16.63 19.80 -24.01
CA TRP A 110 15.45 19.33 -23.26
C TRP A 110 15.15 17.84 -23.44
N ARG A 111 15.72 17.17 -24.45
CA ARG A 111 15.56 15.71 -24.64
C ARG A 111 15.99 14.91 -23.41
N MET A 112 17.06 15.36 -22.74
CA MET A 112 17.59 14.68 -21.55
C MET A 112 16.66 14.87 -20.36
N ILE A 113 16.02 16.04 -20.25
CA ILE A 113 15.03 16.33 -19.23
C ILE A 113 13.79 15.46 -19.44
N THR A 114 13.29 15.34 -20.67
CA THR A 114 12.14 14.48 -20.97
C THR A 114 12.43 13.00 -20.71
N LEU A 115 13.60 12.51 -21.10
CA LEU A 115 14.04 11.14 -20.78
C LEU A 115 14.16 10.92 -19.28
N PHE A 116 14.73 11.88 -18.56
CA PHE A 116 14.81 11.84 -17.11
C PHE A 116 13.43 11.84 -16.46
N LEU A 117 12.45 12.59 -16.96
CA LEU A 117 11.09 12.56 -16.42
C LEU A 117 10.35 11.25 -16.72
N LEU A 118 10.55 10.66 -17.90
CA LEU A 118 9.89 9.41 -18.31
C LEU A 118 10.46 8.18 -17.60
N ILE A 119 11.78 8.15 -17.37
CA ILE A 119 12.48 6.99 -16.80
C ILE A 119 12.80 7.21 -15.33
N GLY A 120 13.15 8.44 -14.96
CA GLY A 120 13.56 8.79 -13.60
C GLY A 120 12.42 8.66 -12.60
N TRP A 121 11.17 9.00 -12.95
CA TRP A 121 10.04 8.80 -12.04
C TRP A 121 9.81 7.32 -11.68
N PRO A 122 9.54 6.40 -12.64
CA PRO A 122 9.39 4.99 -12.32
C PRO A 122 10.68 4.39 -11.74
N GLY A 123 11.86 4.89 -12.14
CA GLY A 123 13.14 4.47 -11.58
C GLY A 123 13.31 4.84 -10.10
N VAL A 124 12.96 6.06 -9.71
CA VAL A 124 13.01 6.52 -8.31
C VAL A 124 11.99 5.77 -7.46
N ILE A 125 10.75 5.62 -7.93
CA ILE A 125 9.73 4.85 -7.21
C ILE A 125 10.15 3.38 -7.08
N GLY A 126 10.67 2.77 -8.15
CA GLY A 126 11.16 1.40 -8.15
C GLY A 126 12.35 1.18 -7.22
N LEU A 127 13.31 2.11 -7.18
CA LEU A 127 14.43 2.07 -6.25
C LEU A 127 13.93 2.19 -4.80
N TRP A 128 13.01 3.10 -4.54
CA TRP A 128 12.44 3.28 -3.20
C TRP A 128 11.66 2.05 -2.76
N PHE A 129 10.81 1.48 -3.63
CA PHE A 129 10.11 0.22 -3.41
C PHE A 129 11.08 -0.90 -3.04
N THR A 130 12.12 -1.09 -3.86
CA THR A 130 13.15 -2.13 -3.65
C THR A 130 13.86 -1.93 -2.32
N THR A 131 14.17 -0.67 -1.99
CA THR A 131 14.81 -0.33 -0.73
C THR A 131 13.90 -0.71 0.43
N GLN A 132 12.62 -0.35 0.38
CA GLN A 132 11.67 -0.70 1.44
C GLN A 132 11.55 -2.21 1.64
N ILE A 133 11.31 -2.98 0.58
CA ILE A 133 11.18 -4.45 0.73
C ILE A 133 12.50 -5.13 1.15
N SER A 134 13.65 -4.49 0.90
CA SER A 134 14.96 -5.01 1.31
C SER A 134 15.31 -4.72 2.78
N THR A 135 14.66 -3.74 3.40
CA THR A 135 14.86 -3.48 4.83
C THR A 135 14.22 -4.58 5.67
N THR A 136 14.80 -4.83 6.84
CA THR A 136 14.27 -5.84 7.77
C THR A 136 12.85 -5.50 8.19
N ASP A 137 11.95 -6.47 8.03
CA ASP A 137 10.55 -6.40 8.43
C ASP A 137 10.43 -6.00 9.92
N ASN A 138 9.55 -5.03 10.21
CA ASN A 138 9.31 -4.57 11.58
C ASN A 138 8.82 -5.71 12.50
N ARG A 139 8.17 -6.75 11.96
CA ARG A 139 7.83 -7.96 12.73
C ARG A 139 9.07 -8.66 13.26
N LEU A 140 10.09 -8.84 12.43
CA LEU A 140 11.33 -9.51 12.83
C LEU A 140 12.13 -8.66 13.81
N ARG A 141 12.11 -7.34 13.63
CA ARG A 141 12.74 -6.39 14.57
C ARG A 141 12.05 -6.39 15.93
N ALA A 142 10.71 -6.39 15.93
CA ALA A 142 9.91 -6.51 17.14
C ALA A 142 10.09 -7.88 17.81
N GLN A 143 10.14 -8.96 17.03
CA GLN A 143 10.42 -10.31 17.52
C GLN A 143 11.74 -10.37 18.27
N ALA A 144 12.83 -9.88 17.66
CA ALA A 144 14.15 -9.86 18.28
C ALA A 144 14.15 -9.06 19.59
N TRP A 145 13.49 -7.90 19.58
CA TRP A 145 13.36 -7.07 20.78
C TRP A 145 12.57 -7.77 21.89
N ILE A 146 11.46 -8.44 21.55
CA ILE A 146 10.64 -9.21 22.50
C ILE A 146 11.46 -10.31 23.16
N TYR A 147 12.19 -11.11 22.37
CA TYR A 147 13.04 -12.17 22.92
C TYR A 147 14.16 -11.66 23.82
N GLU A 148 14.64 -10.44 23.58
CA GLU A 148 15.71 -9.82 24.37
C GLU A 148 15.20 -9.18 25.67
N HIS A 149 13.98 -8.63 25.69
CA HIS A 149 13.49 -7.78 26.79
C HIS A 149 12.29 -8.34 27.56
N ILE A 150 11.52 -9.26 26.97
CA ILE A 150 10.31 -9.81 27.57
C ILE A 150 10.59 -11.24 28.06
N PRO A 151 10.44 -11.52 29.37
CA PRO A 151 10.64 -12.85 29.93
C PRO A 151 9.79 -13.92 29.23
N ARG A 152 10.35 -15.12 29.11
CA ARG A 152 9.59 -16.28 28.62
C ARG A 152 8.46 -16.63 29.58
N GLY A 153 7.39 -17.20 29.04
CA GLY A 153 6.17 -17.55 29.76
C GLY A 153 5.18 -16.38 29.91
N THR A 154 5.56 -15.16 29.52
CA THR A 154 4.68 -13.99 29.53
C THR A 154 3.45 -14.20 28.63
N ALA A 155 2.30 -13.74 29.10
CA ALA A 155 1.06 -13.70 28.33
C ALA A 155 1.05 -12.49 27.38
N ILE A 156 0.99 -12.76 26.08
CA ILE A 156 1.09 -11.75 25.01
C ILE A 156 -0.17 -11.82 24.14
N HIS A 157 -0.89 -10.70 24.07
CA HIS A 157 -2.00 -10.54 23.14
C HIS A 157 -1.50 -9.85 21.86
N MET A 158 -1.57 -10.59 20.76
CA MET A 158 -1.25 -10.16 19.40
C MET A 158 -2.49 -9.50 18.81
N LEU A 159 -2.58 -8.19 19.00
CA LEU A 159 -3.71 -7.37 18.58
C LEU A 159 -3.54 -6.96 17.11
N GLU A 160 -4.57 -7.20 16.30
CA GLU A 160 -4.62 -6.96 14.85
C GLU A 160 -3.77 -7.95 13.99
N PRO A 161 -4.09 -8.12 12.69
CA PRO A 161 -3.43 -9.10 11.83
C PRO A 161 -1.98 -8.74 11.49
N TYR A 162 -1.29 -9.68 10.80
CA TYR A 162 0.10 -9.52 10.35
C TYR A 162 1.08 -9.17 11.47
N ASN A 163 0.88 -9.81 12.61
CA ASN A 163 1.64 -9.56 13.82
C ASN A 163 2.97 -10.34 13.86
N VAL A 164 3.67 -10.24 14.98
CA VAL A 164 4.99 -10.83 15.21
C VAL A 164 4.92 -12.36 15.31
N PRO A 165 5.81 -13.12 14.65
CA PRO A 165 5.81 -14.58 14.74
C PRO A 165 6.55 -15.04 16.01
N LEU A 166 5.89 -15.07 17.16
CA LEU A 166 6.48 -15.59 18.40
C LEU A 166 6.41 -17.12 18.47
N ASP A 167 7.39 -17.74 19.13
CA ASP A 167 7.38 -19.19 19.38
C ASP A 167 6.37 -19.50 20.49
N PRO A 168 5.35 -20.35 20.24
CA PRO A 168 4.37 -20.71 21.26
C PRO A 168 4.96 -21.52 22.43
N LEU A 169 6.21 -22.02 22.33
CA LEU A 169 6.93 -22.64 23.44
C LEU A 169 7.53 -21.61 24.40
N ASP A 170 7.84 -20.41 23.92
CA ASP A 170 8.45 -19.35 24.71
C ASP A 170 7.41 -18.37 25.30
N TYR A 171 6.23 -18.21 24.68
CA TYR A 171 5.20 -17.26 25.12
C TYR A 171 3.78 -17.82 25.04
N GLN A 172 2.89 -17.36 25.93
CA GLN A 172 1.46 -17.65 25.86
C GLN A 172 0.78 -16.61 24.97
N THR A 173 0.51 -16.95 23.70
CA THR A 173 0.00 -16.00 22.71
C THR A 173 -1.50 -16.14 22.44
N GLU A 174 -2.24 -15.04 22.50
CA GLU A 174 -3.60 -14.92 21.96
C GLU A 174 -3.56 -14.04 20.70
N TYR A 175 -4.21 -14.47 19.62
CA TYR A 175 -4.24 -13.74 18.35
C TYR A 175 -5.63 -13.24 18.05
N THR A 176 -5.72 -12.00 17.58
CA THR A 176 -6.95 -11.43 17.08
C THR A 176 -6.80 -10.93 15.66
N TYR A 177 -7.85 -11.12 14.85
CA TYR A 177 -7.86 -10.74 13.45
C TYR A 177 -8.63 -9.44 13.22
N ALA A 178 -8.54 -8.94 12.00
CA ALA A 178 -9.07 -7.65 11.57
C ALA A 178 -10.51 -7.42 12.07
N GLY A 179 -10.68 -6.42 12.94
CA GLY A 179 -12.00 -5.98 13.39
C GLY A 179 -12.71 -6.93 14.36
N GLU A 180 -12.04 -7.93 14.95
CA GLU A 180 -12.66 -8.87 15.90
C GLU A 180 -12.79 -8.30 17.33
N VAL A 181 -11.93 -7.35 17.70
CA VAL A 181 -11.76 -6.90 19.09
C VAL A 181 -12.37 -5.51 19.30
N SER A 182 -13.03 -5.26 20.43
CA SER A 182 -13.50 -3.93 20.83
C SER A 182 -12.53 -3.26 21.80
N ALA A 183 -12.60 -1.92 21.91
CA ALA A 183 -11.81 -1.18 22.90
C ALA A 183 -12.01 -1.68 24.33
N GLU A 184 -13.23 -2.07 24.70
CA GLU A 184 -13.55 -2.67 26.00
C GLU A 184 -12.79 -3.98 26.23
N LYS A 185 -12.72 -4.87 25.22
CA LYS A 185 -11.94 -6.10 25.31
C LYS A 185 -10.44 -5.85 25.42
N VAL A 186 -9.93 -4.80 24.78
CA VAL A 186 -8.51 -4.40 24.92
C VAL A 186 -8.23 -3.90 26.33
N SER A 187 -9.11 -3.07 26.88
CA SER A 187 -9.00 -2.55 28.25
C SER A 187 -9.05 -3.67 29.30
N GLN A 188 -9.93 -4.66 29.10
CA GLN A 188 -10.10 -5.82 29.98
C GLN A 188 -9.16 -7.00 29.64
N SER A 189 -8.16 -6.79 28.79
CA SER A 189 -7.22 -7.84 28.39
C SER A 189 -6.42 -8.33 29.60
N ASN A 190 -6.44 -9.63 29.86
CA ASN A 190 -5.63 -10.26 30.91
C ASN A 190 -4.17 -10.49 30.50
N ALA A 191 -3.76 -10.04 29.31
CA ALA A 191 -2.39 -10.14 28.86
C ALA A 191 -1.48 -9.16 29.63
N GLN A 192 -0.24 -9.58 29.84
CA GLN A 192 0.80 -8.72 30.42
C GLN A 192 1.38 -7.76 29.37
N ILE A 193 1.40 -8.22 28.11
CA ILE A 193 1.90 -7.47 26.96
C ILE A 193 0.84 -7.46 25.86
N ILE A 194 0.69 -6.32 25.19
CA ILE A 194 0.00 -6.23 23.91
C ILE A 194 1.01 -5.88 22.83
N VAL A 195 1.02 -6.68 21.75
CA VAL A 195 1.72 -6.33 20.51
C VAL A 195 0.66 -5.89 19.51
N TYR A 196 0.62 -4.59 19.25
CA TYR A 196 -0.33 -3.96 18.33
C TYR A 196 0.29 -3.83 16.94
N SER A 197 -0.40 -4.35 15.93
CA SER A 197 -0.07 -4.17 14.51
C SER A 197 -0.99 -3.12 13.88
N ASP A 198 -0.41 -2.10 13.23
CA ASP A 198 -1.23 -1.12 12.52
C ASP A 198 -1.72 -1.60 11.15
N SER A 199 -1.42 -2.81 10.69
CA SER A 199 -1.66 -3.21 9.29
C SER A 199 -3.12 -3.02 8.84
N TYR A 200 -4.09 -3.41 9.68
CA TYR A 200 -5.51 -3.22 9.39
C TYR A 200 -5.98 -1.80 9.77
N PRO A 201 -5.74 -1.30 11.01
CA PRO A 201 -6.18 0.03 11.41
C PRO A 201 -5.64 1.15 10.52
N TYR A 202 -4.43 1.02 10.00
CA TYR A 202 -3.81 1.97 9.08
C TYR A 202 -4.68 2.20 7.84
N THR A 203 -5.23 1.12 7.27
CA THR A 203 -6.13 1.21 6.11
C THR A 203 -7.47 1.81 6.49
N VAL A 204 -8.08 1.31 7.57
CA VAL A 204 -9.39 1.77 8.06
C VAL A 204 -9.40 3.26 8.38
N LEU A 205 -8.37 3.73 9.08
CA LEU A 205 -8.32 5.09 9.60
C LEU A 205 -7.98 6.11 8.52
N ARG A 206 -7.20 5.71 7.50
CA ARG A 206 -6.82 6.58 6.39
C ARG A 206 -7.93 6.72 5.35
N ASP A 207 -8.60 5.61 5.00
CA ASP A 207 -9.56 5.61 3.89
C ASP A 207 -11.01 5.75 4.37
N THR A 208 -11.43 7.00 4.49
CA THR A 208 -12.77 7.35 4.97
C THR A 208 -13.87 7.06 3.97
N ALA A 209 -13.54 6.86 2.69
CA ALA A 209 -14.52 6.51 1.66
C ALA A 209 -14.86 5.02 1.70
N LEU A 210 -13.87 4.18 2.06
CA LEU A 210 -14.02 2.72 2.05
C LEU A 210 -14.40 2.11 3.41
N SER A 211 -14.28 2.86 4.49
CA SER A 211 -14.53 2.36 5.85
C SER A 211 -15.73 3.05 6.49
N SER A 212 -16.67 2.27 7.02
CA SER A 212 -17.82 2.81 7.73
C SER A 212 -17.39 3.62 8.96
N GLN A 213 -18.20 4.60 9.36
CA GLN A 213 -17.92 5.41 10.54
C GLN A 213 -17.81 4.56 11.81
N GLU A 214 -18.62 3.50 11.91
CA GLU A 214 -18.60 2.56 13.03
C GLU A 214 -17.26 1.84 13.17
N VAL A 215 -16.75 1.26 12.07
CA VAL A 215 -15.47 0.55 12.06
C VAL A 215 -14.34 1.52 12.40
N ARG A 216 -14.38 2.75 11.88
CA ARG A 216 -13.38 3.78 12.21
C ARG A 216 -13.44 4.20 13.68
N ALA A 217 -14.63 4.43 14.22
CA ALA A 217 -14.82 4.81 15.61
C ALA A 217 -14.29 3.72 16.56
N LYS A 218 -14.51 2.45 16.20
CA LYS A 218 -13.97 1.29 16.90
C LYS A 218 -12.43 1.29 16.94
N GLU A 219 -11.77 1.46 15.80
CA GLU A 219 -10.29 1.52 15.73
C GLU A 219 -9.72 2.73 16.49
N ILE A 220 -10.38 3.89 16.41
CA ILE A 220 -9.99 5.07 17.19
C ILE A 220 -10.09 4.78 18.69
N ALA A 221 -11.17 4.13 19.13
CA ALA A 221 -11.36 3.79 20.54
C ALA A 221 -10.29 2.81 21.05
N ILE A 222 -9.90 1.80 20.26
CA ILE A 222 -8.80 0.88 20.59
C ILE A 222 -7.49 1.66 20.76
N LYS A 223 -7.14 2.53 19.81
CA LYS A 223 -5.93 3.36 19.90
C LYS A 223 -5.93 4.28 21.11
N ASN A 224 -7.09 4.81 21.50
CA ASN A 224 -7.22 5.63 22.70
C ASN A 224 -6.93 4.80 23.96
N VAL A 225 -7.54 3.62 24.10
CA VAL A 225 -7.28 2.71 25.23
C VAL A 225 -5.79 2.37 25.32
N LEU A 226 -5.15 1.98 24.21
CA LEU A 226 -3.71 1.70 24.20
C LEU A 226 -2.86 2.92 24.59
N ALA A 227 -3.28 4.13 24.24
CA ALA A 227 -2.53 5.35 24.54
C ALA A 227 -2.73 5.86 25.98
N THR A 228 -3.88 5.55 26.61
CA THR A 228 -4.23 6.10 27.93
C THR A 228 -4.15 5.09 29.07
N GLU A 229 -4.34 3.80 28.79
CA GLU A 229 -4.42 2.74 29.81
C GLU A 229 -3.22 1.79 29.78
N TRP A 230 -2.43 1.81 28.70
CA TRP A 230 -1.26 0.94 28.56
C TRP A 230 0.03 1.76 28.45
N ILE A 231 1.15 1.18 28.90
CA ILE A 231 2.47 1.82 28.82
C ILE A 231 3.16 1.37 27.53
N GLU A 232 3.53 2.32 26.67
CA GLU A 232 4.31 2.03 25.47
C GLU A 232 5.76 1.68 25.83
N LEU A 233 6.18 0.44 25.54
CA LEU A 233 7.55 -0.02 25.72
C LEU A 233 8.42 0.27 24.49
N LYS A 234 7.89 -0.04 23.30
CA LYS A 234 8.66 0.06 22.05
C LYS A 234 7.76 0.29 20.85
N ARG A 235 8.18 1.19 19.97
CA ARG A 235 7.51 1.48 18.70
C ARG A 235 8.45 1.30 17.52
N PHE A 236 8.07 0.41 16.61
CA PHE A 236 8.70 0.21 15.32
C PHE A 236 7.87 0.93 14.27
N LYS A 237 8.22 2.20 14.02
CA LYS A 237 7.47 3.06 13.09
C LYS A 237 7.44 2.48 11.68
N ARG A 238 6.33 2.68 10.99
CA ARG A 238 6.19 2.49 9.55
C ARG A 238 7.22 3.35 8.82
N LEU A 239 7.86 2.78 7.80
CA LEU A 239 8.78 3.54 6.97
C LEU A 239 8.01 4.38 5.95
N PRO A 240 8.48 5.60 5.64
CA PRO A 240 7.75 6.52 4.78
C PRO A 240 7.66 5.99 3.35
N TRP A 241 6.47 6.08 2.75
CA TRP A 241 6.20 5.65 1.38
C TRP A 241 5.56 6.78 0.57
N PRO A 242 6.02 7.11 -0.64
CA PRO A 242 5.43 8.20 -1.44
C PRO A 242 3.96 8.01 -1.74
N ALA A 243 3.51 6.77 -1.89
CA ALA A 243 2.10 6.46 -2.14
C ALA A 243 1.29 6.24 -0.86
N GLU A 244 1.86 6.54 0.31
CA GLU A 244 1.20 6.42 1.63
C GLU A 244 -0.15 7.17 1.66
N LYS A 245 -0.30 8.27 0.91
CA LYS A 245 -1.53 9.08 0.84
C LYS A 245 -2.41 8.81 -0.39
N ILE A 246 -2.07 7.81 -1.19
CA ILE A 246 -2.72 7.57 -2.49
C ILE A 246 -3.76 6.46 -2.39
N ALA A 247 -3.46 5.37 -1.66
CA ALA A 247 -4.34 4.27 -1.17
C ALA A 247 -3.47 3.05 -0.80
N PRO A 248 -3.97 1.96 -0.16
CA PRO A 248 -3.12 0.86 0.28
C PRO A 248 -2.61 0.08 -0.94
N ASP A 249 -1.34 -0.25 -0.90
CA ASP A 249 -0.67 -1.17 -1.82
C ASP A 249 0.08 -2.21 -1.00
N ASP A 250 0.60 -3.23 -1.68
CA ASP A 250 1.19 -4.36 -0.95
C ASP A 250 2.40 -3.95 -0.09
N VAL A 251 3.11 -2.88 -0.48
CA VAL A 251 4.19 -2.31 0.34
C VAL A 251 3.61 -1.68 1.59
N SER A 252 2.69 -0.73 1.45
CA SER A 252 2.09 -0.03 2.58
C SER A 252 1.19 -0.91 3.45
N TYR A 253 0.86 -2.13 3.05
CA TYR A 253 0.04 -3.02 3.85
C TYR A 253 0.80 -4.20 4.47
N TRP A 254 1.66 -4.88 3.71
CA TRP A 254 2.29 -6.14 4.13
C TRP A 254 3.74 -5.99 4.58
N HIS A 255 4.42 -4.94 4.11
CA HIS A 255 5.82 -4.71 4.41
C HIS A 255 5.95 -3.43 5.24
N GLN A 256 6.48 -3.56 6.45
CA GLN A 256 6.75 -2.43 7.34
C GLN A 256 5.51 -1.75 7.95
N MET A 257 4.51 -2.54 8.38
CA MET A 257 3.52 -2.02 9.35
C MET A 257 4.21 -1.45 10.59
N GLU A 258 3.55 -0.49 11.22
CA GLU A 258 3.91 -0.08 12.55
C GLU A 258 3.57 -1.21 13.52
N ILE A 259 4.56 -1.58 14.34
CA ILE A 259 4.37 -2.48 15.47
C ILE A 259 4.65 -1.69 16.74
N VAL A 260 3.72 -1.72 17.68
CA VAL A 260 3.89 -1.10 18.99
C VAL A 260 3.70 -2.15 20.07
N ILE A 261 4.63 -2.18 21.01
CA ILE A 261 4.62 -3.10 22.15
C ILE A 261 4.25 -2.29 23.37
N TYR A 262 3.20 -2.74 24.03
CA TYR A 262 2.63 -2.15 25.22
C TYR A 262 2.73 -3.13 26.39
N CYS A 263 2.88 -2.62 27.61
CA CYS A 263 2.74 -3.40 28.82
C CYS A 263 1.56 -2.94 29.67
N ASN A 264 1.00 -3.91 30.38
CA ASN A 264 -0.05 -3.67 31.35
C ASN A 264 0.56 -2.94 32.56
N PRO A 265 0.07 -1.73 32.94
CA PRO A 265 0.63 -0.99 34.06
C PRO A 265 0.49 -1.71 35.41
N ALA A 266 -0.49 -2.60 35.55
CA ALA A 266 -0.71 -3.36 36.78
C ALA A 266 0.19 -4.60 36.90
N ASP A 267 0.71 -5.12 35.78
CA ASP A 267 1.49 -6.36 35.73
C ASP A 267 2.49 -6.34 34.55
N CYS A 268 3.39 -5.35 34.59
CA CYS A 268 4.44 -5.21 33.58
C CYS A 268 5.62 -6.13 33.91
N PRO A 269 5.98 -7.08 33.03
CA PRO A 269 7.08 -8.02 33.27
C PRO A 269 8.47 -7.44 32.94
N VAL A 270 8.53 -6.18 32.50
CA VAL A 270 9.75 -5.48 32.11
C VAL A 270 10.10 -4.43 33.16
N ASP A 271 11.37 -4.35 33.53
CA ASP A 271 11.88 -3.29 34.40
C ASP A 271 11.94 -1.96 33.63
N LEU A 272 11.09 -1.01 34.03
CA LEU A 272 10.96 0.31 33.39
C LEU A 272 12.06 1.31 33.83
N SER A 273 13.00 0.90 34.68
CA SER A 273 14.08 1.76 35.19
C SER A 273 15.34 1.84 34.30
N GLN A 274 15.35 1.11 33.17
CA GLN A 274 16.40 1.11 32.15
C GLN A 274 16.03 1.96 30.93
#